data_AF-A0A4P2QPF5-F1
#
_entry.id   AF-A0A4P2QPF5-F1
#
_cell.length_a   1.000
_cell.length_b   1.000
_cell.length_c   1.000
_cell.angle_alpha   90.00
_cell.angle_beta   90.00
_cell.angle_gamma   90.00
#
_symmetry.space_group_name_H-M   'P 1'
#
loop_
_entity.id
_entity.type
_entity.pdbx_description
1 polymer ?
#
loop_
_entity_poly.entity_id
_entity_poly.type
_entity_poly.pdbx_seq_one_letter_code
_entity_poly.pdbx_strand_id
1 'polypeptide(L)'
;MPAPAPLVETSRLLWRTRGEHWDYEFICVPEIPALPAWLSTLEAMLADADAGAGELRYGLLEIDERGQRAPRAYPYVAVRFLDPARRDWTGRQVQHFAAWFPPIPPEAVAELPEAVPADWHLRVLDGLAGTYGSGEVFGLPEATIRAWKRSHSESRAARAMAIVKATPPVALGGGEAAPSRWTRVPTLKKKPPEPPAAAGLLSVGAVPSGQGRRFGCFAIGAVMLAAFCRLMLVCGVRLLGA
;
A
#
# COMPACT_ATOMS: atom_id res chain seq x y z
N MET A 1 23.22 -31.56 7.66
CA MET A 1 23.23 -30.12 7.99
C MET A 1 21.79 -29.68 8.20
N PRO A 2 21.46 -28.90 9.23
CA PRO A 2 20.11 -28.33 9.38
C PRO A 2 19.81 -27.37 8.23
N ALA A 3 18.54 -27.27 7.84
CA ALA A 3 18.10 -26.30 6.84
C ALA A 3 18.39 -24.86 7.33
N PRO A 4 18.78 -23.93 6.45
CA PRO A 4 18.99 -22.54 6.83
C PRO A 4 17.69 -21.92 7.35
N ALA A 5 17.80 -21.07 8.37
CA ALA A 5 16.67 -20.34 8.93
C ALA A 5 16.00 -19.48 7.84
N PRO A 6 14.66 -19.40 7.80
CA PRO A 6 13.97 -18.54 6.83
C PRO A 6 14.39 -17.07 7.02
N LEU A 7 14.59 -16.36 5.91
CA LEU A 7 14.95 -14.94 5.90
C LEU A 7 13.76 -14.10 5.43
N VAL A 8 13.43 -13.06 6.19
CA VAL A 8 12.42 -12.05 5.82
C VAL A 8 13.10 -10.85 5.19
N GLU A 9 12.97 -10.75 3.88
CA GLU A 9 13.41 -9.58 3.11
C GLU A 9 12.32 -8.50 3.08
N THR A 10 12.71 -7.23 3.20
CA THR A 10 11.79 -6.08 3.11
C THR A 10 11.13 -5.98 1.72
N SER A 11 11.80 -6.47 0.68
CA SER A 11 11.27 -6.61 -0.69
C SER A 11 10.05 -7.55 -0.78
N ARG A 12 9.81 -8.37 0.25
CA ARG A 12 8.72 -9.36 0.34
C ARG A 12 7.85 -9.15 1.58
N LEU A 13 8.04 -8.02 2.26
CA LEU A 13 7.30 -7.66 3.47
C LEU A 13 6.36 -6.50 3.17
N LEU A 14 5.07 -6.72 3.46
CA LEU A 14 4.08 -5.67 3.54
C LEU A 14 3.88 -5.31 5.01
N TRP A 15 4.03 -4.03 5.34
CA TRP A 15 3.85 -3.55 6.70
C TRP A 15 3.08 -2.23 6.72
N ARG A 16 1.89 -2.29 7.30
CA ARG A 16 1.11 -1.12 7.71
C ARG A 16 1.10 -0.99 9.22
N THR A 17 1.42 0.19 9.70
CA THR A 17 1.40 0.52 11.13
C THR A 17 1.11 2.01 11.29
N ARG A 18 1.09 2.48 12.53
CA ARG A 18 1.08 3.89 12.88
C ARG A 18 2.31 4.24 13.70
N GLY A 19 2.57 5.53 13.87
CA GLY A 19 3.60 6.02 14.77
C GLY A 19 3.01 6.68 15.99
N GLU A 20 3.88 7.36 16.73
CA GLU A 20 3.51 8.06 17.95
C GLU A 20 2.49 9.15 17.65
N HIS A 21 2.77 10.01 16.64
CA HIS A 21 1.95 11.19 16.29
C HIS A 21 1.31 11.13 14.89
N TRP A 22 1.31 9.98 14.23
CA TRP A 22 0.72 9.81 12.90
C TRP A 22 -0.16 8.57 12.82
N ASP A 23 -1.10 8.58 11.87
CA ASP A 23 -2.11 7.53 11.68
C ASP A 23 -1.60 6.33 10.89
N TYR A 24 -2.45 5.35 10.60
CA TYR A 24 -1.99 4.13 9.93
C TYR A 24 -1.60 4.33 8.46
N GLU A 25 -0.34 4.03 8.17
CA GLU A 25 0.24 4.11 6.83
C GLU A 25 1.17 2.92 6.55
N PHE A 26 1.45 2.69 5.26
CA PHE A 26 2.42 1.68 4.86
C PHE A 26 3.84 2.22 5.06
N ILE A 27 4.62 1.52 5.88
CA ILE A 27 6.05 1.77 6.08
C ILE A 27 6.92 0.72 5.37
N CYS A 28 6.31 -0.34 4.85
CA CYS A 28 6.97 -1.30 3.98
C CYS A 28 5.95 -1.80 2.97
N VAL A 29 6.33 -1.78 1.69
CA VAL A 29 5.53 -2.31 0.59
C VAL A 29 6.43 -3.23 -0.22
N PRO A 30 6.02 -4.49 -0.45
CA PRO A 30 6.86 -5.46 -1.13
C PRO A 30 6.99 -5.08 -2.60
N GLU A 31 8.16 -5.40 -3.15
CA GLU A 31 8.42 -5.44 -4.59
C GLU A 31 7.97 -6.77 -5.20
N ILE A 32 7.93 -7.84 -4.38
CA ILE A 32 7.48 -9.17 -4.78
C ILE A 32 6.48 -9.70 -3.74
N PRO A 33 5.21 -9.95 -4.14
CA PRO A 33 4.63 -9.56 -5.43
C PRO A 33 4.50 -8.05 -5.58
N ALA A 34 4.37 -7.56 -6.83
CA ALA A 34 4.06 -6.16 -7.10
C ALA A 34 2.54 -5.98 -7.29
N LEU A 35 1.89 -5.19 -6.42
CA LEU A 35 0.46 -4.87 -6.52
C LEU A 35 0.20 -3.37 -6.31
N PRO A 36 -0.78 -2.78 -7.02
CA PRO A 36 -1.18 -1.38 -6.82
C PRO A 36 -2.12 -1.19 -5.61
N ALA A 37 -2.89 -2.21 -5.24
CA ALA A 37 -4.01 -2.11 -4.29
C ALA A 37 -3.72 -2.87 -2.98
N TRP A 38 -2.67 -2.44 -2.26
CA TRP A 38 -2.22 -3.15 -1.07
C TRP A 38 -3.19 -3.07 0.11
N LEU A 39 -3.90 -1.96 0.30
CA LEU A 39 -4.85 -1.81 1.41
C LEU A 39 -5.97 -2.86 1.34
N SER A 40 -6.66 -2.96 0.20
CA SER A 40 -7.74 -3.94 0.02
C SER A 40 -7.25 -5.40 0.02
N THR A 41 -5.96 -5.63 -0.25
CA THR A 41 -5.35 -6.96 -0.19
C THR A 41 -5.05 -7.33 1.26
N LEU A 42 -4.48 -6.41 2.02
CA LEU A 42 -4.20 -6.58 3.44
C LEU A 42 -5.50 -6.74 4.25
N GLU A 43 -6.55 -5.98 3.93
CA GLU A 43 -7.88 -6.14 4.53
C GLU A 43 -8.46 -7.52 4.21
N ALA A 44 -8.36 -8.01 2.98
CA ALA A 44 -8.82 -9.35 2.64
C ALA A 44 -8.06 -10.47 3.38
N MET A 45 -6.81 -10.22 3.78
CA MET A 45 -6.02 -11.15 4.59
C MET A 45 -6.41 -11.10 6.08
N LEU A 46 -6.71 -9.92 6.63
CA LEU A 46 -6.69 -9.65 8.08
C LEU A 46 -7.91 -8.91 8.66
N ALA A 47 -8.95 -8.59 7.88
CA ALA A 47 -10.02 -7.68 8.32
C ALA A 47 -10.72 -8.09 9.62
N ASP A 48 -10.99 -9.38 9.79
CA ASP A 48 -11.65 -9.98 10.95
C ASP A 48 -10.66 -10.61 11.95
N ALA A 49 -9.35 -10.51 11.71
CA ALA A 49 -8.35 -10.99 12.65
C ALA A 49 -8.35 -10.15 13.93
N ASP A 50 -8.26 -10.81 15.08
CA ASP A 50 -8.13 -10.14 16.39
C ASP A 50 -6.67 -9.78 16.69
N ALA A 51 -6.41 -8.49 16.88
CA ALA A 51 -5.09 -7.97 17.22
C ALA A 51 -4.58 -8.43 18.59
N GLY A 52 -5.47 -8.65 19.56
CA GLY A 52 -5.13 -9.09 20.91
C GLY A 52 -4.85 -10.59 21.00
N ALA A 53 -5.47 -11.38 20.12
CA ALA A 53 -5.27 -12.82 20.05
C ALA A 53 -4.00 -13.22 19.27
N GLY A 54 -3.43 -12.30 18.48
CA GLY A 54 -2.26 -12.59 17.64
C GLY A 54 -2.53 -13.70 16.62
N GLU A 55 -3.75 -13.74 16.06
CA GLU A 55 -4.14 -14.77 15.09
C GLU A 55 -3.22 -14.74 13.86
N LEU A 56 -2.59 -15.89 13.58
CA LEU A 56 -1.73 -16.05 12.42
C LEU A 56 -2.54 -16.58 11.25
N ARG A 57 -2.37 -15.97 10.09
CA ARG A 57 -3.08 -16.33 8.88
C ARG A 57 -2.11 -16.71 7.78
N TYR A 58 -2.52 -17.63 6.93
CA TYR A 58 -1.71 -18.03 5.78
C TYR A 58 -2.60 -18.42 4.60
N GLY A 59 -2.06 -18.32 3.39
CA GLY A 59 -2.81 -18.63 2.19
C GLY A 59 -2.05 -18.35 0.90
N LEU A 60 -2.79 -18.34 -0.21
CA LEU A 60 -2.28 -18.02 -1.53
C LEU A 60 -2.87 -16.69 -2.00
N LEU A 61 -2.01 -15.86 -2.58
CA LEU A 61 -2.39 -14.68 -3.35
C LEU A 61 -2.10 -14.95 -4.83
N GLU A 62 -3.15 -15.05 -5.63
CA GLU A 62 -3.07 -15.16 -7.08
C GLU A 62 -3.17 -13.79 -7.73
N ILE A 63 -2.22 -13.48 -8.61
CA ILE A 63 -2.18 -12.25 -9.37
C ILE A 63 -2.23 -12.60 -10.84
N ASP A 64 -3.26 -12.12 -11.51
CA ASP A 64 -3.37 -12.18 -12.95
C ASP A 64 -2.35 -11.21 -13.55
N GLU A 65 -1.25 -11.70 -14.12
CA GLU A 65 -0.24 -10.86 -14.75
C GLU A 65 -0.54 -10.68 -16.25
N ARG A 66 -0.45 -9.44 -16.76
CA ARG A 66 -0.69 -9.17 -18.19
C ARG A 66 0.33 -9.90 -19.05
N GLY A 67 -0.15 -10.63 -20.05
CA GLY A 67 0.70 -11.37 -20.98
C GLY A 67 1.14 -12.76 -20.48
N GLN A 68 0.77 -13.15 -19.26
CA GLN A 68 0.98 -14.51 -18.76
C GLN A 68 -0.22 -15.40 -19.09
N ARG A 69 0.06 -16.69 -19.37
CA ARG A 69 -0.99 -17.70 -19.66
C ARG A 69 -1.73 -18.18 -18.41
N ALA A 70 -1.13 -18.02 -17.23
CA ALA A 70 -1.70 -18.43 -15.96
C ALA A 70 -1.41 -17.38 -14.87
N PRO A 71 -2.26 -17.27 -13.84
CA PRO A 71 -2.01 -16.41 -12.69
C PRO A 71 -0.74 -16.83 -11.97
N ARG A 72 0.01 -15.87 -11.44
CA ARG A 72 1.13 -16.16 -10.55
C ARG A 72 0.64 -16.22 -9.11
N ALA A 73 0.91 -17.34 -8.44
CA ALA A 73 0.53 -17.56 -7.05
C ALA A 73 1.70 -17.25 -6.11
N TYR A 74 1.39 -16.57 -5.02
CA TYR A 74 2.34 -16.16 -3.98
C TYR A 74 1.84 -16.66 -2.62
N PRO A 75 2.51 -17.64 -2.01
CA PRO A 75 2.28 -18.00 -0.60
C PRO A 75 2.51 -16.80 0.30
N TYR A 76 1.70 -16.68 1.35
CA TYR A 76 1.87 -15.67 2.37
C TYR A 76 1.58 -16.18 3.76
N VAL A 77 2.22 -15.55 4.74
CA VAL A 77 1.76 -15.51 6.14
C VAL A 77 1.45 -14.07 6.51
N ALA A 78 0.44 -13.86 7.34
CA ALA A 78 -0.03 -12.55 7.73
C ALA A 78 -0.49 -12.55 9.19
N VAL A 79 -0.38 -11.39 9.83
CA VAL A 79 -0.82 -11.20 11.21
C VAL A 79 -1.26 -9.76 11.45
N ARG A 80 -2.23 -9.62 12.35
CA ARG A 80 -2.58 -8.38 13.00
C ARG A 80 -2.25 -8.53 14.48
N PHE A 81 -1.45 -7.63 15.04
CA PHE A 81 -1.00 -7.74 16.44
C PHE A 81 -0.81 -6.37 17.10
N LEU A 82 -0.78 -6.35 18.43
CA LEU A 82 -0.45 -5.17 19.22
C LEU A 82 1.05 -5.14 19.55
N ASP A 83 1.69 -3.98 19.40
CA ASP A 83 3.08 -3.76 19.81
C ASP A 83 3.16 -3.93 21.34
N PRO A 84 4.04 -4.83 21.85
CA PRO A 84 4.21 -4.98 23.28
C PRO A 84 4.86 -3.74 23.92
N ALA A 85 5.80 -3.10 23.23
CA ALA A 85 6.65 -2.04 23.75
C ALA A 85 6.10 -0.64 23.47
N ARG A 86 5.54 -0.40 22.29
CA ARG A 86 5.21 0.95 21.83
C ARG A 86 3.78 1.36 22.12
N ARG A 87 3.60 2.65 22.35
CA ARG A 87 2.31 3.32 22.55
C ARG A 87 2.23 4.56 21.66
N ASP A 88 1.03 4.90 21.22
CA ASP A 88 0.79 6.19 20.55
C ASP A 88 0.80 7.35 21.55
N TRP A 89 0.70 8.59 21.06
CA TRP A 89 0.67 9.80 21.89
C TRP A 89 -0.50 9.83 22.91
N THR A 90 -1.52 8.99 22.72
CA THR A 90 -2.67 8.85 23.63
C THR A 90 -2.49 7.72 24.66
N GLY A 91 -1.34 7.02 24.64
CA GLY A 91 -1.05 5.89 25.51
C GLY A 91 -1.64 4.55 25.05
N ARG A 92 -2.26 4.47 23.87
CA ARG A 92 -2.81 3.21 23.33
C ARG A 92 -1.71 2.37 22.70
N GLN A 93 -1.84 1.05 22.79
CA GLN A 93 -0.95 0.14 22.06
C GLN A 93 -1.01 0.39 20.56
N VAL A 94 0.17 0.42 19.94
CA VAL A 94 0.30 0.52 18.49
C VAL A 94 -0.13 -0.81 17.89
N GLN A 95 -0.98 -0.78 16.87
CA GLN A 95 -1.36 -1.99 16.16
C GLN A 95 -0.52 -2.11 14.89
N HIS A 96 -0.16 -3.33 14.54
CA HIS A 96 0.54 -3.65 13.31
C HIS A 96 -0.31 -4.56 12.44
N PHE A 97 -0.15 -4.40 11.14
CA PHE A 97 -0.61 -5.33 10.12
C PHE A 97 0.58 -5.69 9.25
N ALA A 98 0.96 -6.97 9.28
CA ALA A 98 2.11 -7.46 8.56
C ALA A 98 1.71 -8.65 7.69
N ALA A 99 2.25 -8.70 6.47
CA ALA A 99 2.19 -9.88 5.62
C ALA A 99 3.55 -10.11 4.98
N TRP A 100 4.03 -11.35 5.02
CA TRP A 100 5.28 -11.77 4.41
C TRP A 100 5.00 -12.79 3.31
N PHE A 101 5.68 -12.62 2.17
CA PHE A 101 5.59 -13.48 1.00
C PHE A 101 6.86 -14.34 0.85
N PRO A 102 6.96 -15.46 1.59
CA PRO A 102 8.14 -16.32 1.57
C PRO A 102 8.45 -16.81 0.14
N PRO A 103 9.73 -16.93 -0.24
CA PRO A 103 10.15 -17.40 -1.56
C PRO A 103 10.03 -18.93 -1.69
N ILE A 104 8.87 -19.48 -1.35
CA ILE A 104 8.54 -20.91 -1.45
C ILE A 104 7.57 -21.13 -2.63
N PRO A 105 7.53 -22.35 -3.19
CA PRO A 105 6.60 -22.63 -4.27
C PRO A 105 5.14 -22.73 -3.75
N PRO A 106 4.12 -22.43 -4.59
CA PRO A 106 2.71 -22.41 -4.19
C PRO A 106 2.19 -23.70 -3.55
N GLU A 107 2.67 -24.85 -4.00
CA GLU A 107 2.32 -26.17 -3.48
C GLU A 107 2.73 -26.38 -2.01
N ALA A 108 3.75 -25.66 -1.53
CA ALA A 108 4.25 -25.75 -0.16
C ALA A 108 3.49 -24.86 0.84
N VAL A 109 2.43 -24.15 0.40
CA VAL A 109 1.65 -23.25 1.28
C VAL A 109 1.08 -23.95 2.51
N ALA A 110 0.77 -25.26 2.40
CA ALA A 110 0.22 -26.04 3.51
C ALA A 110 1.23 -26.28 4.63
N GLU A 111 2.53 -26.19 4.34
CA GLU A 111 3.63 -26.46 5.27
C GLU A 111 4.02 -25.21 6.08
N LEU A 112 3.49 -24.02 5.73
CA LEU A 112 3.83 -22.75 6.37
C LEU A 112 3.65 -22.75 7.91
N PRO A 113 2.57 -23.30 8.49
CA PRO A 113 2.42 -23.34 9.95
C PRO A 113 3.51 -24.12 10.69
N GLU A 114 4.13 -25.10 10.02
CA GLU A 114 5.23 -25.90 10.58
C GLU A 114 6.59 -25.25 10.31
N ALA A 115 6.75 -24.61 9.14
CA ALA A 115 8.00 -24.01 8.71
C ALA A 115 8.27 -22.60 9.27
N VAL A 116 7.23 -21.87 9.68
CA VAL A 116 7.32 -20.48 10.13
C VAL A 116 7.08 -20.40 11.64
N PRO A 117 8.02 -19.81 12.42
CA PRO A 117 7.80 -19.59 13.84
C PRO A 117 6.54 -18.77 14.12
N ALA A 118 5.77 -19.17 15.14
CA ALA A 118 4.56 -18.49 15.59
C ALA A 118 4.73 -17.00 15.89
N ASP A 119 5.91 -16.64 16.39
CA ASP A 119 6.31 -15.31 16.80
C ASP A 119 7.09 -14.57 15.70
N TRP A 120 7.06 -15.03 14.43
CA TRP A 120 7.82 -14.45 13.32
C TRP A 120 7.68 -12.93 13.24
N HIS A 121 6.49 -12.43 13.51
CA HIS A 121 6.15 -11.01 13.44
C HIS A 121 6.81 -10.18 14.54
N LEU A 122 6.96 -10.74 15.73
CA LEU A 122 7.70 -10.10 16.83
C LEU A 122 9.19 -10.10 16.54
N ARG A 123 9.72 -11.18 15.95
CA ARG A 123 11.13 -11.24 15.52
C ARG A 123 11.43 -10.24 14.42
N VAL A 124 10.51 -10.08 13.47
CA VAL A 124 10.59 -9.03 12.44
C VAL A 124 10.54 -7.64 13.08
N LEU A 125 9.67 -7.40 14.06
CA LEU A 125 9.62 -6.13 14.80
C LEU A 125 10.89 -5.83 15.59
N ASP A 126 11.48 -6.83 16.23
CA ASP A 126 12.75 -6.69 16.92
C ASP A 126 13.90 -6.40 15.94
N GLY A 127 13.97 -7.16 14.84
CA GLY A 127 14.95 -6.95 13.78
C GLY A 127 14.85 -5.57 13.11
N LEU A 128 13.64 -4.98 13.04
CA LEU A 128 13.43 -3.62 12.55
C LEU A 128 13.46 -2.55 13.66
N ALA A 129 13.67 -2.90 14.93
CA ALA A 129 13.49 -1.96 16.03
C ALA A 129 14.43 -0.75 15.95
N GLY A 130 15.66 -0.92 15.45
CA GLY A 130 16.62 0.17 15.27
C GLY A 130 16.19 1.18 14.20
N THR A 131 15.57 0.73 13.11
CA THR A 131 15.13 1.60 12.00
C THR A 131 13.72 2.12 12.23
N TYR A 132 12.77 1.25 12.56
CA TYR A 132 11.39 1.63 12.90
C TYR A 132 11.34 2.49 14.17
N GLY A 133 12.09 2.13 15.22
CA GLY A 133 12.12 2.85 16.49
C GLY A 133 12.81 4.21 16.43
N SER A 134 13.40 4.58 15.29
CA SER A 134 14.00 5.90 15.11
C SER A 134 12.95 7.02 15.25
N GLY A 135 13.40 8.19 15.71
CA GLY A 135 12.57 9.41 15.72
C GLY A 135 12.18 9.89 14.33
N GLU A 136 12.82 9.39 13.26
CA GLU A 136 12.44 9.69 11.88
C GLU A 136 11.23 8.88 11.39
N VAL A 137 11.00 7.71 11.98
CA VAL A 137 9.93 6.80 11.58
C VAL A 137 8.81 6.77 12.62
N PHE A 138 9.08 6.25 13.82
CA PHE A 138 8.04 6.07 14.83
C PHE A 138 7.73 7.34 15.61
N GLY A 139 8.76 7.94 16.22
CA GLY A 139 8.64 9.04 17.18
C GLY A 139 8.64 10.43 16.57
N LEU A 140 8.29 10.57 15.27
CA LEU A 140 8.38 11.85 14.59
C LEU A 140 7.37 12.85 15.20
N PRO A 141 7.81 14.00 15.75
CA PRO A 141 6.91 14.92 16.42
C PRO A 141 5.85 15.50 15.48
N GLU A 142 4.67 15.81 16.01
CA GLU A 142 3.57 16.37 15.22
C GLU A 142 3.97 17.68 14.50
N ALA A 143 4.72 18.56 15.19
CA ALA A 143 5.22 19.80 14.60
C ALA A 143 6.10 19.53 13.37
N THR A 144 6.95 18.50 13.42
CA THR A 144 7.81 18.08 12.32
C THR A 144 7.00 17.50 11.17
N ILE A 145 5.97 16.69 11.45
CA ILE A 145 5.06 16.15 10.43
C ILE A 145 4.32 17.29 9.70
N ARG A 146 3.81 18.28 10.44
CA ARG A 146 3.13 19.46 9.89
C ARG A 146 4.09 20.36 9.07
N ALA A 147 5.34 20.48 9.50
CA ALA A 147 6.37 21.19 8.75
C ALA A 147 6.70 20.45 7.44
N TRP A 148 6.89 19.13 7.50
CA TRP A 148 7.21 18.29 6.35
C TRP A 148 6.22 18.47 5.21
N LYS A 149 4.91 18.40 5.51
CA LYS A 149 3.82 18.55 4.53
C LYS A 149 3.87 19.89 3.78
N ARG A 150 4.45 20.94 4.38
CA ARG A 150 4.55 22.27 3.78
C ARG A 150 5.81 22.47 2.94
N SER A 151 6.87 21.72 3.21
CA SER A 151 8.20 21.99 2.65
C SER A 151 8.75 20.88 1.76
N HIS A 152 8.15 19.69 1.73
CA HIS A 152 8.65 18.55 0.97
C HIS A 152 7.66 18.12 -0.12
N SER A 153 8.18 17.76 -1.28
CA SER A 153 7.42 17.13 -2.36
C SER A 153 7.15 15.64 -2.08
N GLU A 154 8.07 14.97 -1.37
CA GLU A 154 7.93 13.58 -0.94
C GLU A 154 7.07 13.48 0.33
N SER A 155 6.23 12.44 0.41
CA SER A 155 5.47 12.15 1.62
C SER A 155 6.37 11.59 2.73
N ARG A 156 6.04 11.90 3.99
CA ARG A 156 6.73 11.31 5.16
C ARG A 156 6.66 9.78 5.18
N ALA A 157 5.57 9.20 4.67
CA ALA A 157 5.42 7.75 4.50
C ALA A 157 6.47 7.16 3.56
N ALA A 158 6.70 7.82 2.41
CA ALA A 158 7.70 7.38 1.44
C ALA A 158 9.12 7.46 2.03
N ARG A 159 9.42 8.53 2.77
CA ARG A 159 10.69 8.65 3.51
C ARG A 159 10.87 7.52 4.54
N ALA A 160 9.86 7.27 5.37
CA ALA A 160 9.89 6.19 6.35
C ALA A 160 10.07 4.83 5.68
N MET A 161 9.40 4.61 4.54
CA MET A 161 9.55 3.40 3.76
C MET A 161 10.96 3.22 3.21
N ALA A 162 11.60 4.28 2.74
CA ALA A 162 12.99 4.23 2.29
C ALA A 162 13.94 3.81 3.43
N ILE A 163 13.75 4.34 4.64
CA ILE A 163 14.52 3.97 5.83
C ILE A 163 14.32 2.50 6.18
N VAL A 164 13.06 2.04 6.23
CA VAL A 164 12.74 0.65 6.58
C VAL A 164 13.28 -0.32 5.54
N LYS A 165 13.15 -0.01 4.24
CA LYS A 165 13.67 -0.86 3.15
C LYS A 165 15.18 -1.00 3.15
N ALA A 166 15.91 -0.02 3.68
CA ALA A 166 17.37 -0.11 3.84
C ALA A 166 17.80 -1.05 4.97
N THR A 167 16.86 -1.55 5.80
CA THR A 167 17.19 -2.51 6.86
C THR A 167 17.59 -3.86 6.26
N PRO A 168 18.67 -4.51 6.75
CA PRO A 168 19.05 -5.85 6.31
C PRO A 168 17.93 -6.89 6.49
N PRO A 169 17.94 -8.00 5.72
CA PRO A 169 17.00 -9.09 5.93
C PRO A 169 17.03 -9.64 7.35
N VAL A 170 15.85 -9.95 7.90
CA VAL A 170 15.69 -10.46 9.27
C VAL A 170 15.65 -11.98 9.25
N ALA A 171 16.53 -12.63 10.00
CA ALA A 171 16.51 -14.08 10.14
C ALA A 171 15.47 -14.54 11.17
N LEU A 172 14.60 -15.47 10.77
CA LEU A 172 13.68 -16.16 11.67
C LEU A 172 14.45 -17.33 12.32
N GLY A 173 15.33 -17.02 13.27
CA GLY A 173 16.24 -17.99 13.92
C GLY A 173 15.54 -19.13 14.69
N GLY A 174 16.32 -19.94 15.43
CA GLY A 174 15.76 -21.02 16.26
C GLY A 174 15.04 -20.49 17.51
N GLY A 175 13.95 -21.16 17.89
CA GLY A 175 13.17 -20.90 19.10
C GLY A 175 11.94 -21.81 19.12
N GLU A 176 11.45 -22.17 20.32
CA GLU A 176 10.27 -23.02 20.45
C GLU A 176 9.05 -22.31 19.84
N ALA A 177 8.33 -22.99 18.95
CA ALA A 177 7.14 -22.43 18.35
C ALA A 177 6.10 -22.21 19.45
N ALA A 178 5.84 -20.95 19.80
CA ALA A 178 4.75 -20.64 20.71
C ALA A 178 3.45 -21.20 20.12
N PRO A 179 2.59 -21.86 20.91
CA PRO A 179 1.30 -22.31 20.41
C PRO A 179 0.53 -21.10 19.88
N SER A 180 0.19 -21.14 18.61
CA SER A 180 -0.50 -20.06 17.92
C SER A 180 -1.61 -20.64 17.07
N ARG A 181 -2.72 -19.90 17.00
CA ARG A 181 -3.85 -20.31 16.20
C ARG A 181 -3.59 -19.88 14.77
N TRP A 182 -3.30 -20.86 13.91
CA TRP A 182 -3.17 -20.69 12.48
C TRP A 182 -4.53 -20.84 11.81
N THR A 183 -4.88 -19.87 10.96
CA THR A 183 -6.09 -19.92 10.12
C THR A 183 -5.68 -19.88 8.66
N ARG A 184 -6.11 -20.87 7.88
CA ARG A 184 -5.95 -20.85 6.43
C ARG A 184 -7.02 -19.95 5.81
N VAL A 185 -6.59 -18.96 5.06
CA VAL A 185 -7.46 -18.05 4.31
C VAL A 185 -7.68 -18.62 2.90
N PRO A 186 -8.90 -18.55 2.33
CA PRO A 186 -9.14 -18.90 0.93
C PRO A 186 -8.25 -18.12 -0.03
N THR A 187 -7.95 -18.70 -1.19
CA THR A 187 -7.09 -18.06 -2.20
C THR A 187 -7.65 -16.69 -2.60
N LEU A 188 -6.81 -15.66 -2.46
CA LEU A 188 -7.14 -14.29 -2.82
C LEU A 188 -6.75 -14.04 -4.27
N LYS A 189 -7.67 -13.50 -5.09
CA LYS A 189 -7.41 -13.22 -6.51
C LYS A 189 -7.36 -11.71 -6.75
N LYS A 190 -6.32 -11.24 -7.44
CA LYS A 190 -6.13 -9.82 -7.79
C LYS A 190 -5.81 -9.65 -9.27
N LYS A 191 -6.36 -8.57 -9.83
CA LYS A 191 -6.12 -8.14 -11.22
C LYS A 191 -4.81 -7.34 -11.31
N PRO A 192 -4.17 -7.31 -12.49
CA PRO A 192 -2.90 -6.60 -12.65
C PRO A 192 -3.08 -5.09 -12.51
N PRO A 193 -2.00 -4.34 -12.19
CA PRO A 193 -2.01 -2.89 -12.31
C PRO A 193 -2.39 -2.47 -13.74
N GLU A 194 -3.32 -1.52 -13.84
CA GLU A 194 -3.54 -0.80 -15.10
C GLU A 194 -2.32 0.08 -15.37
N PRO A 195 -1.76 0.10 -16.60
CA PRO A 195 -0.73 1.07 -16.93
C PRO A 195 -1.34 2.47 -16.79
N PRO A 196 -0.55 3.46 -16.35
CA PRO A 196 -1.00 4.85 -16.40
C PRO A 196 -1.41 5.13 -17.84
N ALA A 197 -2.64 5.60 -18.03
CA ALA A 197 -3.09 6.04 -19.34
C ALA A 197 -2.06 7.03 -19.86
N ALA A 198 -1.41 6.71 -20.99
CA ALA A 198 -0.53 7.64 -21.65
C ALA A 198 -1.37 8.89 -21.95
N ALA A 199 -1.11 9.98 -21.23
CA ALA A 199 -1.66 11.27 -21.57
C ALA A 199 -1.10 11.59 -22.96
N GLY A 200 -1.89 11.31 -23.99
CA GLY A 200 -1.52 11.56 -25.37
C GLY A 200 -1.23 13.05 -25.51
N LEU A 201 0.05 13.39 -25.58
CA LEU A 201 0.51 14.65 -26.16
C LEU A 201 0.06 14.63 -27.62
N LEU A 202 -1.09 15.26 -27.89
CA LEU A 202 -1.49 15.66 -29.23
C LEU A 202 -0.43 16.64 -29.73
N SER A 203 0.54 16.10 -30.46
CA SER A 203 1.47 16.86 -31.28
C SER A 203 0.66 17.66 -32.30
N VAL A 204 0.64 18.97 -32.10
CA VAL A 204 0.16 19.95 -33.08
C VAL A 204 1.25 20.06 -34.15
N GLY A 205 0.94 19.66 -35.39
CA GLY A 205 1.63 20.17 -36.57
C GLY A 205 2.22 19.13 -37.52
N ALA A 206 1.39 18.60 -38.42
CA ALA A 206 1.78 18.36 -39.81
C ALA A 206 0.53 18.43 -40.70
N VAL A 207 0.57 19.32 -41.70
CA VAL A 207 -0.45 19.68 -42.70
C VAL A 207 0.26 19.61 -44.06
N PRO A 208 -0.39 19.51 -45.24
CA PRO A 208 -1.64 18.84 -45.66
C PRO A 208 -1.41 17.91 -46.90
N SER A 209 -2.39 17.07 -47.25
CA SER A 209 -2.65 16.81 -48.69
C SER A 209 -4.09 16.38 -48.96
N GLY A 210 -4.73 17.11 -49.87
CA GLY A 210 -5.72 16.58 -50.81
C GLY A 210 -7.12 16.23 -50.32
N GLN A 211 -8.03 17.19 -50.48
CA GLN A 211 -9.31 16.98 -51.17
C GLN A 211 -10.52 16.48 -50.33
N GLY A 212 -11.33 17.45 -49.87
CA GLY A 212 -12.78 17.36 -50.04
C GLY A 212 -13.68 17.57 -48.81
N ARG A 213 -14.37 18.72 -48.82
CA ARG A 213 -15.71 19.01 -48.23
C ARG A 213 -15.86 19.23 -46.72
N ARG A 214 -15.72 20.52 -46.36
CA ARG A 214 -16.67 21.38 -45.58
C ARG A 214 -17.82 20.67 -44.85
N PHE A 215 -17.85 20.77 -43.52
CA PHE A 215 -18.88 21.38 -42.65
C PHE A 215 -18.67 20.91 -41.19
N GLY A 216 -18.62 21.83 -40.21
CA GLY A 216 -18.69 21.44 -38.80
C GLY A 216 -18.10 22.34 -37.70
N CYS A 217 -17.55 23.53 -37.98
CA CYS A 217 -17.05 24.44 -36.92
C CYS A 217 -18.03 25.56 -36.53
N PHE A 218 -19.32 25.24 -36.36
CA PHE A 218 -20.33 26.21 -35.92
C PHE A 218 -21.04 25.86 -34.58
N ALA A 219 -20.59 24.83 -33.86
CA ALA A 219 -21.28 24.40 -32.63
C ALA A 219 -20.69 24.94 -31.31
N ILE A 220 -19.49 25.54 -31.30
CA ILE A 220 -18.83 25.95 -30.03
C ILE A 220 -19.00 27.46 -29.76
N GLY A 221 -19.17 28.30 -30.78
CA GLY A 221 -19.36 29.75 -30.61
C GLY A 221 -20.74 30.15 -30.08
N ALA A 222 -21.80 29.38 -30.39
CA ALA A 222 -23.18 29.73 -30.03
C ALA A 222 -23.52 29.45 -28.54
N VAL A 223 -22.84 28.48 -27.91
CA VAL A 223 -23.08 28.12 -26.50
C VAL A 223 -22.42 29.11 -25.55
N MET A 224 -21.25 29.65 -25.91
CA MET A 224 -20.55 30.69 -25.13
C MET A 224 -21.28 32.04 -25.14
N LEU A 225 -21.95 32.40 -26.25
CA LEU A 225 -22.74 33.64 -26.34
C LEU A 225 -24.07 33.55 -25.57
N ALA A 226 -24.71 32.37 -25.52
CA ALA A 226 -25.95 32.16 -24.77
C ALA A 226 -25.73 32.15 -23.24
N ALA A 227 -24.57 31.67 -22.76
CA ALA A 227 -24.21 31.70 -21.35
C ALA A 227 -23.87 33.13 -20.85
N PHE A 228 -23.21 33.94 -21.70
CA PHE A 228 -22.86 35.32 -21.37
C PHE A 228 -24.09 36.24 -21.31
N CYS A 229 -25.09 36.06 -22.20
CA CYS A 229 -26.33 36.82 -22.15
C CYS A 229 -27.23 36.49 -20.94
N ARG A 230 -27.21 35.24 -20.44
CA ARG A 230 -27.94 34.89 -19.20
C ARG A 230 -27.30 35.46 -17.93
N LEU A 231 -25.98 35.64 -17.92
CA LEU A 231 -25.28 36.23 -16.76
C LEU A 231 -25.52 37.75 -16.64
N MET A 232 -25.63 38.47 -17.77
CA MET A 232 -25.90 39.92 -17.80
C MET A 232 -27.35 40.27 -17.41
N LEU A 233 -28.33 39.42 -17.70
CA LEU A 233 -29.74 39.64 -17.35
C LEU A 233 -30.06 39.41 -15.87
N VAL A 234 -29.30 38.56 -15.16
CA VAL A 234 -29.50 38.32 -13.71
C VAL A 234 -28.79 39.40 -12.86
N CYS A 235 -27.70 39.99 -13.36
CA CYS A 235 -27.00 41.09 -12.68
C CYS A 235 -27.58 42.48 -12.97
N GLY A 236 -28.35 42.68 -14.05
CA GLY A 236 -29.00 43.97 -14.36
C GLY A 236 -30.27 44.29 -13.55
N VAL A 237 -30.89 43.32 -12.90
CA VAL A 237 -32.19 43.52 -12.19
C VAL A 237 -32.02 43.88 -10.71
N ARG A 238 -30.79 43.94 -10.17
CA ARG A 238 -30.53 44.33 -8.77
C ARG A 238 -30.05 45.78 -8.57
N LEU A 239 -30.06 46.63 -9.61
CA LEU A 239 -29.59 48.03 -9.52
C LEU A 239 -30.61 49.11 -9.94
N LEU A 240 -31.87 48.77 -10.21
CA LEU A 240 -32.95 49.73 -10.47
C LEU A 240 -34.23 49.27 -9.74
N GLY A 241 -34.24 49.48 -8.42
CA GLY A 241 -35.32 49.13 -7.52
C GLY A 241 -35.15 49.82 -6.16
N ALA A 242 -34.83 51.11 -6.20
CA ALA A 242 -34.97 52.08 -5.12
C ALA A 242 -35.59 53.33 -5.73
#